data_AF-A0A6D0XQK0-F1
#
_entry.id   AF-A0A6D0XQK0-F1
#
_cell.length_a   1.000
_cell.length_b   1.000
_cell.length_c   1.000
_cell.angle_alpha   90.00
_cell.angle_beta   90.00
_cell.angle_gamma   90.00
#
_symmetry.space_group_name_H-M   'P 1'
#
loop_
_entity.id
_entity.type
_entity.pdbx_description
1 polymer ?
#
loop_
_entity_poly.entity_id
_entity_poly.type
_entity_poly.pdbx_seq_one_letter_code
_entity_poly.pdbx_strand_id
1 'polypeptide(L)'
;VQATLAELTAVTISEQVLLSGGCERLMVCGGGSRNPLLMARLAALLPGTEVTTTDAVGISGDDMEALAFAWLAWRTLAGLPGNLPSVTGASQETVLGAIFPANP
;
A
#
# COMPACT_ATOMS: atom_id res chain seq x y z
N VAL A 1 -15.24 -0.90 -22.81
CA VAL A 1 -14.76 0.20 -21.94
C VAL A 1 -14.34 -0.31 -20.57
N GLN A 2 -15.25 -0.82 -19.72
CA GLN A 2 -14.90 -1.19 -18.33
C GLN A 2 -13.80 -2.27 -18.21
N ALA A 3 -13.85 -3.33 -19.03
CA ALA A 3 -12.80 -4.34 -19.05
C ALA A 3 -11.42 -3.76 -19.45
N THR A 4 -11.40 -2.84 -20.41
CA THR A 4 -10.18 -2.14 -20.85
C THR A 4 -9.57 -1.30 -19.73
N LEU A 5 -10.41 -0.63 -18.92
CA LEU A 5 -9.92 0.15 -17.77
C LEU A 5 -9.40 -0.74 -16.65
N ALA A 6 -10.08 -1.85 -16.35
CA ALA A 6 -9.59 -2.83 -15.39
C ALA A 6 -8.24 -3.43 -15.83
N GLU A 7 -8.10 -3.71 -17.13
CA GLU A 7 -6.86 -4.21 -17.71
C GLU A 7 -5.74 -3.17 -17.64
N LEU A 8 -6.02 -1.91 -17.97
CA LEU A 8 -5.06 -0.81 -17.82
C LEU A 8 -4.52 -0.73 -16.39
N THR A 9 -5.41 -0.82 -15.38
CA THR A 9 -5.00 -0.84 -13.97
C THR A 9 -4.10 -2.04 -13.67
N ALA A 10 -4.47 -3.25 -14.10
CA ALA A 10 -3.68 -4.45 -13.83
C ALA A 10 -2.29 -4.40 -14.49
N VAL A 11 -2.23 -3.99 -15.75
CA VAL A 11 -0.99 -3.87 -16.54
C VAL A 11 -0.05 -2.85 -15.91
N THR A 12 -0.53 -1.64 -15.65
CA THR A 12 0.33 -0.56 -15.11
C THR A 12 0.89 -0.88 -13.72
N ILE A 13 0.11 -1.54 -12.86
CA ILE A 13 0.60 -2.04 -11.55
C ILE A 13 1.68 -3.11 -11.77
N SER A 14 1.41 -4.09 -12.62
CA SER A 14 2.33 -5.22 -12.85
C SER A 14 3.66 -4.76 -13.46
N GLU A 15 3.61 -3.84 -14.43
CA GLU A 15 4.80 -3.23 -15.02
C GLU A 15 5.65 -2.53 -13.96
N GLN A 16 5.04 -1.76 -13.05
CA GLN A 16 5.79 -1.08 -11.99
C GLN A 16 6.40 -2.04 -10.96
N VAL A 17 5.72 -3.14 -10.63
CA VAL A 17 6.29 -4.20 -9.79
C VAL A 17 7.54 -4.78 -10.43
N LEU A 18 7.50 -5.10 -11.73
CA LEU A 18 8.64 -5.66 -12.46
C LEU A 18 9.78 -4.65 -12.60
N LEU A 19 9.48 -3.39 -12.91
CA LEU A 19 10.49 -2.31 -12.99
C LEU A 19 11.18 -2.07 -11.65
N SER A 20 10.50 -2.33 -10.53
CA SER A 20 11.04 -2.20 -9.18
C SER A 20 11.86 -3.42 -8.73
N GLY A 21 12.15 -4.36 -9.64
CA GLY A 21 12.93 -5.57 -9.36
C GLY A 21 12.08 -6.81 -9.06
N GLY A 22 10.76 -6.72 -9.16
CA GLY A 22 9.83 -7.82 -8.86
C GLY A 22 9.63 -8.05 -7.36
N CYS A 23 8.78 -9.03 -7.03
CA CYS A 23 8.55 -9.45 -5.65
C CYS A 23 8.07 -10.91 -5.59
N GLU A 24 8.33 -11.58 -4.47
CA GLU A 24 7.80 -12.92 -4.20
C GLU A 24 6.32 -12.89 -3.84
N ARG A 25 5.87 -11.81 -3.18
CA ARG A 25 4.48 -11.64 -2.73
C ARG A 25 4.01 -10.21 -2.94
N LEU A 26 2.85 -10.07 -3.59
CA LEU A 26 2.11 -8.83 -3.72
C LEU A 26 0.88 -8.88 -2.80
N MET A 27 0.88 -8.07 -1.75
CA MET A 27 -0.21 -7.99 -0.76
C MET A 27 -1.11 -6.80 -1.07
N VAL A 28 -2.35 -7.06 -1.46
CA VAL A 28 -3.29 -6.04 -1.94
C VAL A 28 -4.26 -5.64 -0.82
N CYS A 29 -4.39 -4.34 -0.57
CA CYS A 29 -5.38 -3.75 0.33
C CYS A 29 -6.31 -2.78 -0.40
N GLY A 30 -7.24 -2.14 0.33
CA GLY A 30 -8.23 -1.22 -0.22
C GLY A 30 -9.29 -1.89 -1.09
N GLY A 31 -10.24 -1.09 -1.60
CA GLY A 31 -11.41 -1.62 -2.32
C GLY A 31 -11.10 -2.42 -3.58
N GLY A 32 -9.95 -2.18 -4.21
CA GLY A 32 -9.50 -2.93 -5.40
C GLY A 32 -9.26 -4.42 -5.13
N SER A 33 -8.88 -4.79 -3.90
CA SER A 33 -8.69 -6.19 -3.49
C SER A 33 -9.95 -7.05 -3.61
N ARG A 34 -11.14 -6.42 -3.53
CA ARG A 34 -12.45 -7.09 -3.70
C ARG A 34 -12.86 -7.28 -5.15
N ASN A 35 -12.09 -6.78 -6.12
CA ASN A 35 -12.39 -6.96 -7.54
C ASN A 35 -11.75 -8.28 -8.04
N PRO A 36 -12.52 -9.37 -8.20
CA PRO A 36 -11.95 -10.67 -8.57
C PRO A 36 -11.32 -10.66 -9.96
N LEU A 37 -11.83 -9.85 -10.90
CA LEU A 37 -11.22 -9.71 -12.21
C LEU A 37 -9.85 -9.05 -12.10
N LEU A 38 -9.73 -7.94 -11.37
CA LEU A 38 -8.45 -7.25 -11.18
C LEU A 38 -7.41 -8.16 -10.51
N MET A 39 -7.79 -8.86 -9.43
CA MET A 39 -6.91 -9.80 -8.72
C MET A 39 -6.43 -10.94 -9.64
N ALA A 40 -7.33 -11.50 -10.45
CA ALA A 40 -6.98 -12.53 -11.42
C ALA A 40 -6.04 -12.01 -12.53
N ARG A 41 -6.24 -10.76 -13.00
CA ARG A 41 -5.34 -10.14 -13.98
C ARG A 41 -3.95 -9.87 -13.40
N LEU A 42 -3.84 -9.36 -12.17
CA LEU A 42 -2.56 -9.18 -11.49
C LEU A 42 -1.80 -10.50 -11.35
N ALA A 43 -2.46 -11.58 -10.91
CA ALA A 43 -1.84 -12.89 -10.79
C ALA A 43 -1.37 -13.47 -12.14
N ALA A 44 -2.12 -13.21 -13.23
CA ALA A 44 -1.75 -13.66 -14.56
C ALA A 44 -0.57 -12.86 -15.17
N LEU A 45 -0.47 -11.57 -14.84
CA LEU A 45 0.56 -10.66 -15.34
C LEU A 45 1.87 -10.73 -14.55
N LEU A 46 1.84 -11.28 -13.34
CA LEU A 46 3.00 -11.47 -12.46
C LEU A 46 3.26 -12.96 -12.18
N PRO A 47 3.63 -13.76 -13.20
CA PRO A 47 3.90 -15.17 -13.01
C PRO A 47 5.08 -15.37 -12.04
N GLY A 48 4.84 -16.12 -10.96
CA GLY A 48 5.84 -16.38 -9.91
C GLY A 48 5.72 -15.48 -8.68
N THR A 49 4.87 -14.44 -8.71
CA THR A 49 4.50 -13.66 -7.54
C THR A 49 3.23 -14.20 -6.91
N GLU A 50 3.23 -14.43 -5.60
CA GLU A 50 2.03 -14.71 -4.83
C GLU A 50 1.19 -13.43 -4.69
N VAL A 51 0.11 -13.31 -5.46
CA VAL A 51 -0.85 -12.21 -5.31
C VAL A 51 -1.92 -12.60 -4.29
N THR A 52 -1.93 -11.91 -3.15
CA THR A 52 -2.84 -12.17 -2.02
C THR A 52 -3.40 -10.88 -1.43
N THR A 53 -4.42 -10.97 -0.58
CA THR A 53 -4.94 -9.79 0.15
C THR A 53 -4.26 -9.63 1.50
N THR A 54 -4.29 -8.43 2.06
CA THR A 54 -3.83 -8.23 3.44
C THR A 54 -4.77 -8.90 4.46
N ASP A 55 -6.06 -9.04 4.13
CA ASP A 55 -7.02 -9.77 4.97
C ASP A 55 -6.59 -11.22 5.19
N ALA A 56 -6.00 -11.86 4.16
CA ALA A 56 -5.51 -13.23 4.23
C ALA A 56 -4.37 -13.43 5.24
N VAL A 57 -3.69 -12.35 5.65
CA VAL A 57 -2.65 -12.37 6.70
C VAL A 57 -3.08 -11.71 8.01
N GLY A 58 -4.37 -11.42 8.16
CA GLY A 58 -4.94 -10.88 9.39
C GLY A 58 -4.89 -9.35 9.53
N ILE A 59 -4.62 -8.61 8.45
CA ILE A 59 -4.69 -7.14 8.45
C ILE A 59 -5.83 -6.71 7.52
N SER A 60 -6.89 -6.15 8.10
CA SER A 60 -8.04 -5.62 7.37
C SER A 60 -7.59 -4.70 6.23
N GLY A 61 -7.93 -5.06 5.00
CA GLY A 61 -7.58 -4.29 3.82
C GLY A 61 -8.30 -2.95 3.76
N ASP A 62 -9.48 -2.84 4.38
CA ASP A 62 -10.28 -1.61 4.45
C ASP A 62 -9.75 -0.63 5.51
N ASP A 63 -9.12 -1.14 6.58
CA ASP A 63 -8.61 -0.29 7.67
C ASP A 63 -7.14 0.12 7.48
N MET A 64 -6.46 -0.38 6.44
CA MET A 64 -5.01 -0.22 6.26
C MET A 64 -4.56 1.25 6.32
N GLU A 65 -5.29 2.16 5.66
CA GLU A 65 -4.97 3.59 5.68
C GLU A 65 -5.18 4.21 7.06
N ALA A 66 -6.27 3.86 7.76
CA ALA A 66 -6.55 4.34 9.10
C ALA A 66 -5.50 3.83 10.12
N LEU A 67 -5.11 2.56 10.01
CA LEU A 67 -4.03 1.97 10.80
C LEU A 67 -2.70 2.68 10.55
N ALA A 68 -2.40 3.04 9.30
CA ALA A 68 -1.18 3.79 8.97
C ALA A 68 -1.16 5.17 9.65
N PHE A 69 -2.28 5.90 9.69
CA PHE A 69 -2.37 7.17 10.43
C PHE A 69 -2.24 6.99 11.95
N ALA A 70 -2.87 5.96 12.52
CA ALA A 70 -2.71 5.65 13.94
C ALA A 70 -1.24 5.33 14.29
N TRP A 71 -0.57 4.56 13.43
CA TRP A 71 0.86 4.28 13.56
C TRP A 71 1.72 5.54 13.41
N LEU A 72 1.40 6.43 12.45
CA LEU A 72 2.09 7.72 12.31
C LEU A 72 1.95 8.59 13.56
N ALA A 73 0.75 8.66 14.16
CA ALA A 73 0.56 9.39 15.40
C ALA A 73 1.42 8.82 16.55
N TRP A 74 1.51 7.48 16.66
CA TRP A 74 2.41 6.84 17.61
C TRP A 74 3.89 7.19 17.35
N ARG A 75 4.33 7.19 16.09
CA ARG A 75 5.69 7.61 15.70
C ARG A 75 5.96 9.06 16.10
N THR A 76 5.01 9.97 15.88
CA THR A 76 5.09 11.38 16.30
C THR A 76 5.27 11.51 17.80
N LEU A 77 4.45 10.80 18.60
CA LEU A 77 4.54 10.82 20.07
C LEU A 77 5.86 10.23 20.58
N ALA A 78 6.42 9.24 19.87
CA ALA A 78 7.71 8.64 20.18
C ALA A 78 8.92 9.46 19.67
N GLY A 79 8.70 10.58 18.96
CA GLY A 79 9.76 11.38 18.34
C GLY A 79 10.52 10.65 17.22
N LEU A 80 9.88 9.67 16.58
CA LEU A 80 10.48 8.84 15.53
C LEU A 80 10.05 9.32 14.13
N PRO A 81 10.90 9.19 13.09
CA PRO A 81 10.55 9.57 11.74
C PRO A 81 9.30 8.86 11.21
N GLY A 82 8.44 9.58 10.49
CA GLY A 82 7.24 9.00 9.87
C GLY A 82 7.38 8.77 8.36
N ASN A 83 8.33 9.44 7.71
CA ASN A 83 8.58 9.32 6.27
C ASN A 83 9.70 8.31 5.97
N LEU A 84 9.77 7.91 4.71
CA LEU A 84 10.91 7.21 4.14
C LEU A 84 11.44 8.02 2.94
N PRO A 85 12.62 8.66 3.04
CA PRO A 85 13.16 9.54 1.99
C PRO A 85 13.28 8.89 0.62
N SER A 86 13.60 7.59 0.56
CA SER A 86 13.66 6.84 -0.71
C SER A 86 12.31 6.71 -1.41
N VAL A 87 11.19 6.91 -0.69
CA VAL A 87 9.84 6.93 -1.25
C VAL A 87 9.38 8.36 -1.53
N THR A 88 9.62 9.30 -0.62
CA THR A 88 9.06 10.66 -0.73
C THR A 88 9.96 11.65 -1.48
N GLY A 89 11.24 11.33 -1.69
CA GLY A 89 12.24 12.26 -2.21
C GLY A 89 12.68 13.36 -1.22
N ALA A 90 12.39 13.21 0.07
CA ALA A 90 12.80 14.18 1.09
C ALA A 90 14.32 14.15 1.28
N SER A 91 14.93 15.27 1.70
CA SER A 91 16.38 15.33 1.96
C SER A 91 16.81 14.55 3.20
N GLN A 92 15.89 14.25 4.12
CA GLN A 92 16.15 13.55 5.36
C GLN A 92 14.90 12.89 5.95
N GLU A 93 15.13 11.94 6.87
CA GLU A 93 14.10 11.40 7.75
C GLU A 93 13.61 12.49 8.71
N THR A 94 12.30 12.57 8.92
CA THR A 94 11.64 13.62 9.70
C THR A 94 10.43 13.06 10.45
N VAL A 95 10.21 13.54 11.67
CA VAL A 95 8.97 13.30 12.42
C VAL A 95 7.81 13.99 11.70
N LEU A 96 6.78 13.23 11.34
CA LEU A 96 5.61 13.76 10.65
C LEU A 96 4.52 14.18 11.64
N GLY A 97 3.65 15.10 11.23
CA GLY A 97 2.48 15.54 11.99
C GLY A 97 2.76 16.63 13.03
N ALA A 98 1.74 16.94 13.83
CA ALA A 98 1.81 17.90 14.92
C ALA A 98 0.93 17.41 16.09
N ILE A 99 1.32 17.72 17.31
CA ILE A 99 0.57 17.35 18.53
C ILE A 99 -0.37 18.50 18.87
N PHE A 100 -1.67 18.20 18.90
CA PHE A 100 -2.72 19.09 19.39
C PHE A 100 -3.21 18.54 20.73
N PRO A 101 -2.79 19.12 21.88
CA PRO A 101 -3.21 18.64 23.18
C PRO A 101 -4.73 18.69 23.32
N ALA A 102 -5.31 17.66 23.93
CA ALA A 102 -6.72 17.71 24.31
C ALA A 102 -6.92 18.90 25.26
N ASN A 103 -7.97 19.68 25.04
CA ASN A 103 -8.39 20.65 26.05
C ASN A 103 -8.81 19.90 27.33
N PRO A 104 -8.52 20.46 28.51
CA PRO A 104 -8.88 19.86 29.79
C PRO A 104 -10.39 19.62 29.93
#